data_AF-A0AAE9ESZ1-F1
#
_entry.id   AF-A0AAE9ESZ1-F1
#
_cell.length_a   1.000
_cell.length_b   1.000
_cell.length_c   1.000
_cell.angle_alpha   90.00
_cell.angle_beta   90.00
_cell.angle_gamma   90.00
#
_symmetry.space_group_name_H-M   'P 1'
#
loop_
_entity.id
_entity.type
_entity.pdbx_description
1 polymer ?
#
loop_
_entity_poly.entity_id
_entity_poly.type
_entity_poly.pdbx_seq_one_letter_code
_entity_poly.pdbx_strand_id
1 'polypeptide(L)'
;MSEIEDLKNQIIQIDTLLAEEKDDVARRDLEQTKSDLLELVELMEEDEESQEGTSENAKEEKEAVEERIEDDNSTDTLLGSRCMAPFDSDRSLPLHTAIIMDIESSSRVRVLFSHPTCPAMKPCSHFLASTCRYNENCRFSHGYSVELERIEDYQEPDFMSIVEQGLVLVKGSSELWEIGRISAIDGQNVAVKLLKSGSEVSSKRKDLVPLGEIEEEEKKDESWKELKKETLGNVSVGESGNWNGGGIGMKLMAKMGYKVGEGLGKRSDGIVHAIQARICAKNASLDEVMTRKRRVVDRKDKSKRIMILKTSDESEKDIFAFINRKLKTKSERTMADVRKEKEEMAGYTSKALGSKKLDLESELKQLLGKQRKLNDGIRRNKNDKNTVLKMSISLREVDNQIASVNRKLGRVKNEVNSRNSKKKDEF
;
A
#
# COMPACT_ATOMS: atom_id res chain seq x y z
N MET A 1 -44.55 8.18 13.43
CA MET A 1 -44.55 9.56 13.95
C MET A 1 -43.15 10.05 13.64
N SER A 2 -42.99 11.01 12.74
CA SER A 2 -41.66 11.57 12.45
C SER A 2 -41.17 12.28 13.69
N GLU A 3 -39.86 12.24 13.96
CA GLU A 3 -39.26 12.92 15.11
C GLU A 3 -39.55 14.44 15.08
N ILE A 4 -39.74 15.00 13.87
CA ILE A 4 -40.21 16.37 13.62
C ILE A 4 -41.61 16.62 14.18
N GLU A 5 -42.54 15.67 14.03
CA GLU A 5 -43.91 15.80 14.54
C GLU A 5 -43.93 15.81 16.08
N ASP A 6 -43.05 15.03 16.72
CA ASP A 6 -42.90 15.02 18.17
C ASP A 6 -42.33 16.35 18.69
N LEU A 7 -41.37 16.96 17.98
CA LEU A 7 -40.84 18.29 18.31
C LEU A 7 -41.87 19.40 18.12
N LYS A 8 -42.66 19.37 17.04
CA LYS A 8 -43.78 20.29 16.82
C LYS A 8 -44.82 20.20 17.94
N ASN A 9 -45.11 18.98 18.42
CA ASN A 9 -46.00 18.78 19.56
C ASN A 9 -45.43 19.33 20.88
N GLN A 10 -44.11 19.27 21.10
CA GLN A 10 -43.46 19.88 22.26
C GLN A 10 -43.52 21.41 22.22
N ILE A 11 -43.37 22.01 21.03
CA ILE A 11 -43.51 23.46 20.84
C ILE A 11 -44.93 23.93 21.20
N ILE A 12 -45.97 23.18 20.79
CA ILE A 12 -47.36 23.46 21.15
C ILE A 12 -47.57 23.39 22.67
N GLN A 13 -46.95 22.42 23.35
CA GLN A 13 -47.01 22.33 24.81
C GLN A 13 -46.35 23.53 25.49
N ILE A 14 -45.19 23.98 24.99
CA ILE A 14 -44.51 25.17 25.52
C ILE A 14 -45.36 26.43 25.30
N ASP A 15 -46.07 26.55 24.17
CA ASP A 15 -47.00 27.66 23.92
C ASP A 15 -48.18 27.68 24.88
N THR A 16 -48.70 26.50 25.27
CA THR A 16 -49.73 26.43 26.31
C THR A 16 -49.20 26.84 27.69
N LEU A 17 -47.96 26.46 28.02
CA LEU A 17 -47.31 26.84 29.28
C LEU A 17 -46.99 28.35 29.33
N LEU A 18 -46.55 28.94 28.21
CA LEU A 18 -46.32 30.38 28.09
C LEU A 18 -47.60 31.22 28.26
N ALA A 19 -48.77 30.67 27.94
CA ALA A 19 -50.05 31.34 28.12
C ALA A 19 -50.53 31.34 29.60
N GLU A 20 -50.10 30.36 30.38
CA GLU A 20 -50.49 30.19 31.79
C GLU A 20 -49.46 30.78 32.77
N GLU A 21 -48.20 30.90 32.35
CA GLU A 21 -47.09 31.35 33.20
C GLU A 21 -47.14 32.86 33.47
N LYS A 22 -46.97 33.23 34.75
CA LYS A 22 -47.03 34.63 35.22
C LYS A 22 -45.70 35.16 35.71
N ASP A 23 -44.70 34.29 35.88
CA ASP A 23 -43.35 34.69 36.25
C ASP A 23 -42.52 35.12 35.05
N ASP A 24 -42.00 36.35 35.08
CA ASP A 24 -41.22 36.97 33.99
C ASP A 24 -39.86 36.28 33.75
N VAL A 25 -39.35 35.53 34.72
CA VAL A 25 -38.11 34.74 34.58
C VAL A 25 -38.40 33.42 33.88
N ALA A 26 -39.33 32.63 34.42
CA ALA A 26 -39.75 31.36 33.82
C ALA A 26 -40.28 31.52 32.39
N ARG A 27 -40.97 32.63 32.12
CA ARG A 27 -41.46 32.96 30.78
C ARG A 27 -40.32 33.19 29.78
N ARG A 28 -39.24 33.86 30.17
CA ARG A 28 -38.06 34.05 29.32
C ARG A 28 -37.32 32.75 29.03
N ASP A 29 -37.22 31.87 30.03
CA ASP A 29 -36.60 30.56 29.85
C ASP A 29 -37.43 29.68 28.89
N LEU A 30 -38.77 29.74 28.99
CA LEU A 30 -39.67 29.05 28.06
C LEU A 30 -39.67 29.65 26.64
N GLU A 31 -39.52 30.98 26.52
CA GLU A 31 -39.34 31.64 25.22
C GLU A 31 -38.01 31.24 24.56
N GLN A 32 -36.94 31.07 25.36
CA GLN A 32 -35.65 30.58 24.87
C GLN A 32 -35.74 29.12 24.40
N THR A 33 -36.31 28.21 25.21
CA THR A 33 -36.45 26.80 24.82
C THR A 33 -37.34 26.62 23.60
N LYS A 34 -38.37 27.47 23.44
CA LYS A 34 -39.17 27.51 22.22
C LYS A 34 -38.34 27.89 21.00
N SER A 35 -37.49 28.91 21.11
CA SER A 35 -36.60 29.34 20.02
C SER A 35 -35.64 28.22 19.61
N ASP A 36 -35.02 27.56 20.60
CA ASP A 36 -34.07 26.48 20.35
C ASP A 36 -34.75 25.27 19.67
N LEU A 37 -36.00 24.94 20.03
CA LEU A 37 -36.75 23.84 19.40
C LEU A 37 -37.22 24.17 17.98
N LEU A 38 -37.52 25.44 17.68
CA LEU A 38 -37.87 25.87 16.32
C LEU A 38 -36.67 25.74 15.37
N GLU A 39 -35.47 26.13 15.83
CA GLU A 39 -34.23 25.96 15.06
C GLU A 39 -33.91 24.48 14.79
N LEU A 40 -34.15 23.61 15.76
CA LEU A 40 -33.98 22.16 15.58
C LEU A 40 -34.96 21.57 14.57
N VAL A 41 -36.20 22.06 14.52
CA VAL A 41 -37.18 21.61 13.51
C VAL A 41 -36.78 22.05 12.12
N GLU A 42 -36.31 23.30 11.95
CA GLU A 42 -35.84 23.84 10.67
C GLU A 42 -34.67 23.02 10.12
N LEU A 43 -33.67 22.70 10.96
CA LEU A 43 -32.53 21.85 10.58
C LEU A 43 -32.95 20.44 10.16
N MET A 44 -33.94 19.85 10.85
CA MET A 44 -34.43 18.51 10.52
C MET A 44 -35.28 18.48 9.25
N GLU A 45 -36.02 19.55 8.95
CA GLU A 45 -36.78 19.69 7.69
C GLU A 45 -35.83 19.86 6.50
N GLU A 46 -34.73 20.62 6.65
CA GLU A 46 -33.67 20.74 5.62
C GLU A 46 -32.99 19.39 5.32
N ASP A 47 -32.75 18.58 6.35
CA ASP A 47 -32.17 17.23 6.21
C ASP A 47 -33.15 16.24 5.53
N GLU A 48 -34.46 16.34 5.78
CA GLU A 48 -35.48 15.51 5.10
C GLU A 48 -35.64 15.91 3.63
N GLU A 49 -35.64 17.21 3.30
CA GLU A 49 -35.67 17.69 1.90
C GLU A 49 -34.42 17.25 1.11
N SER A 50 -33.27 17.20 1.78
CA SER A 50 -32.01 16.69 1.22
C SER A 50 -32.06 15.19 0.92
N GLN A 51 -32.86 14.42 1.65
CA GLN A 51 -33.02 12.98 1.46
C GLN A 51 -34.13 12.62 0.47
N GLU A 52 -35.23 13.38 0.40
CA GLU A 52 -36.33 13.13 -0.54
C GLU A 52 -35.97 13.44 -2.01
N GLY A 53 -34.93 14.24 -2.27
CA GLY A 53 -34.37 14.45 -3.62
C GLY A 53 -33.69 13.22 -4.26
N THR A 54 -33.56 12.10 -3.53
CA THR A 54 -32.87 10.88 -4.01
C THR A 54 -33.72 9.61 -3.92
N SER A 55 -35.01 9.68 -4.28
CA SER A 55 -35.79 8.45 -4.46
C SER A 55 -36.93 8.60 -5.47
N GLU A 56 -36.60 8.70 -6.77
CA GLU A 56 -37.45 8.17 -7.86
C GLU A 56 -36.74 8.29 -9.23
N ASN A 57 -35.85 7.35 -9.55
CA ASN A 57 -35.84 6.65 -10.85
C ASN A 57 -34.61 5.74 -11.00
N ALA A 58 -34.82 4.45 -10.82
CA ALA A 58 -33.95 3.43 -11.37
C ALA A 58 -34.77 2.57 -12.32
N LYS A 59 -34.61 2.78 -13.64
CA LYS A 59 -34.44 1.76 -14.69
C LYS A 59 -34.46 2.37 -16.10
N GLU A 60 -33.38 2.07 -16.84
CA GLU A 60 -33.23 2.07 -18.32
C GLU A 60 -33.29 3.46 -18.98
N GLU A 61 -32.27 4.00 -19.64
CA GLU A 61 -31.49 3.46 -20.77
C GLU A 61 -30.09 4.12 -20.89
N LYS A 62 -29.30 3.59 -21.83
CA LYS A 62 -27.90 3.90 -22.11
C LYS A 62 -27.72 5.10 -23.06
N GLU A 63 -26.48 5.59 -23.04
CA GLU A 63 -25.69 6.28 -24.07
C GLU A 63 -25.58 7.82 -24.04
N ALA A 64 -24.34 8.22 -23.69
CA ALA A 64 -23.50 9.28 -24.24
C ALA A 64 -24.04 10.72 -24.33
N VAL A 65 -23.49 11.61 -23.48
CA VAL A 65 -22.97 12.94 -23.90
C VAL A 65 -21.83 13.35 -22.94
N GLU A 66 -20.70 13.76 -23.50
CA GLU A 66 -19.56 14.42 -22.85
C GLU A 66 -19.88 15.86 -22.42
N GLU A 67 -19.15 16.31 -21.38
CA GLU A 67 -18.94 17.70 -20.93
C GLU A 67 -20.12 18.47 -20.31
N ARG A 68 -20.02 18.67 -18.98
CA ARG A 68 -19.72 19.98 -18.36
C ARG A 68 -19.39 19.83 -16.88
N ILE A 69 -18.36 20.55 -16.48
CA ILE A 69 -17.90 20.75 -15.10
C ILE A 69 -18.93 21.65 -14.40
N GLU A 70 -19.47 21.20 -13.28
CA GLU A 70 -19.96 22.07 -12.19
C GLU A 70 -19.38 21.50 -10.89
N ASP A 71 -18.29 22.14 -10.43
CA ASP A 71 -17.88 22.13 -9.03
C ASP A 71 -18.95 22.89 -8.23
N ASP A 72 -19.51 22.29 -7.19
CA ASP A 72 -19.60 22.97 -5.89
C ASP A 72 -19.92 21.98 -4.74
N ASN A 73 -19.19 22.13 -3.63
CA ASN A 73 -19.45 21.61 -2.27
C ASN A 73 -19.09 20.17 -1.81
N SER A 74 -18.59 19.25 -2.62
CA SER A 74 -18.17 17.91 -2.09
C SER A 74 -16.68 17.76 -1.77
N THR A 75 -15.82 18.66 -2.27
CA THR A 75 -14.36 18.59 -2.08
C THR A 75 -13.88 19.30 -0.82
N ASP A 76 -14.60 20.32 -0.34
CA ASP A 76 -14.29 21.01 0.90
C ASP A 76 -14.55 20.15 2.15
N THR A 77 -15.48 19.19 2.08
CA THR A 77 -15.74 18.23 3.17
C THR A 77 -14.61 17.21 3.35
N LEU A 78 -13.81 16.96 2.32
CA LEU A 78 -12.68 16.02 2.37
C LEU A 78 -11.45 16.62 3.06
N LEU A 79 -11.27 17.93 2.99
CA LEU A 79 -10.17 18.63 3.65
C LEU A 79 -10.34 18.56 5.18
N GLY A 80 -9.26 18.20 5.87
CA GLY A 80 -9.26 18.02 7.33
C GLY A 80 -9.82 16.68 7.81
N SER A 81 -10.36 15.85 6.92
CA SER A 81 -10.80 14.49 7.27
C SER A 81 -9.59 13.61 7.66
N ARG A 82 -9.80 12.72 8.63
CA ARG A 82 -8.81 11.70 9.00
C ARG A 82 -8.92 10.54 8.03
N CYS A 83 -7.79 9.97 7.66
CA CYS A 83 -7.71 8.82 6.77
C CYS A 83 -6.55 7.90 7.16
N MET A 84 -6.50 6.73 6.54
CA MET A 84 -5.38 5.79 6.62
C MET A 84 -4.61 5.84 5.31
N ALA A 85 -3.34 6.26 5.35
CA ALA A 85 -2.52 6.46 4.16
C ALA A 85 -1.24 5.62 4.21
N PRO A 86 -0.81 5.01 3.08
CA PRO A 86 0.44 4.29 3.00
C PRO A 86 1.63 5.25 2.93
N PHE A 87 2.78 4.80 3.42
CA PHE A 87 4.03 5.55 3.33
C PHE A 87 5.16 4.67 2.82
N ASP A 88 5.62 4.91 1.59
CA ASP A 88 6.53 4.00 0.87
C ASP A 88 7.90 3.79 1.57
N SER A 89 8.31 4.73 2.41
CA SER A 89 9.60 4.65 3.11
C SER A 89 9.52 3.92 4.45
N ASP A 90 8.33 3.71 5.02
CA ASP A 90 8.16 2.92 6.24
C ASP A 90 7.69 1.50 5.88
N ARG A 91 8.35 0.51 6.45
CA ARG A 91 7.99 -0.91 6.31
C ARG A 91 7.42 -1.49 7.59
N SER A 92 7.37 -0.69 8.66
CA SER A 92 6.93 -1.15 9.98
C SER A 92 5.41 -1.19 10.12
N LEU A 93 4.69 -0.32 9.40
CA LEU A 93 3.24 -0.34 9.31
C LEU A 93 2.84 -0.19 7.82
N PRO A 94 1.80 -0.91 7.36
CA PRO A 94 1.32 -0.80 5.98
C PRO A 94 0.58 0.52 5.73
N LEU A 95 -0.17 0.98 6.73
CA LEU A 95 -0.98 2.18 6.69
C LEU A 95 -0.75 3.00 7.97
N HIS A 96 -0.79 4.31 7.83
CA HIS A 96 -0.63 5.25 8.92
C HIS A 96 -1.82 6.19 9.00
N THR A 97 -2.23 6.53 10.21
CA THR A 97 -3.22 7.58 10.44
C THR A 97 -2.68 8.92 9.94
N ALA A 98 -3.43 9.55 9.05
CA ALA A 98 -3.12 10.82 8.44
C ALA A 98 -4.36 11.73 8.38
N ILE A 99 -4.14 13.00 8.05
CA ILE A 99 -5.17 14.01 7.85
C ILE A 99 -4.97 14.56 6.43
N ILE A 100 -6.06 14.66 5.67
CA ILE A 100 -6.04 15.27 4.34
C ILE A 100 -5.85 16.77 4.51
N MET A 101 -4.76 17.30 3.98
CA MET A 101 -4.40 18.72 4.13
C MET A 101 -4.78 19.52 2.88
N ASP A 102 -4.57 18.95 1.70
CA ASP A 102 -4.80 19.64 0.43
C ASP A 102 -5.13 18.63 -0.68
N ILE A 103 -5.90 19.05 -1.67
CA ILE A 103 -6.27 18.23 -2.84
C ILE A 103 -5.44 18.76 -4.02
N GLU A 104 -4.37 18.04 -4.38
CA GLU A 104 -3.48 18.46 -5.49
C GLU A 104 -4.14 18.25 -6.85
N SER A 105 -4.96 17.21 -6.98
CA SER A 105 -5.65 16.82 -8.21
C SER A 105 -6.84 15.91 -7.87
N SER A 106 -7.73 15.66 -8.82
CA SER A 106 -8.88 14.75 -8.64
C SER A 106 -8.51 13.33 -8.21
N SER A 107 -7.26 12.89 -8.46
CA SER A 107 -6.76 11.57 -8.09
C SER A 107 -5.67 11.58 -7.02
N ARG A 108 -5.19 12.74 -6.58
CA ARG A 108 -4.09 12.86 -5.63
C ARG A 108 -4.39 13.87 -4.54
N VAL A 109 -4.16 13.47 -3.31
CA VAL A 109 -4.30 14.32 -2.14
C VAL A 109 -2.99 14.36 -1.36
N ARG A 110 -2.76 15.48 -0.69
CA ARG A 110 -1.63 15.69 0.18
C ARG A 110 -2.06 15.47 1.62
N VAL A 111 -1.41 14.53 2.30
CA VAL A 111 -1.75 14.13 3.67
C VAL A 111 -0.63 14.46 4.65
N LEU A 112 -1.00 14.73 5.91
CA LEU A 112 -0.09 14.88 7.04
C LEU A 112 -0.27 13.71 8.01
N PHE A 113 0.81 13.02 8.37
CA PHE A 113 0.74 11.90 9.30
C PHE A 113 0.62 12.37 10.75
N SER A 114 -0.38 11.85 11.47
CA SER A 114 -0.62 12.17 12.89
C SER A 114 0.41 11.53 13.81
N HIS A 115 0.83 10.31 13.47
CA HIS A 115 1.77 9.52 14.27
C HIS A 115 3.08 9.28 13.49
N PRO A 116 4.00 10.25 13.44
CA PRO A 116 5.23 10.12 12.68
C PRO A 116 6.15 9.04 13.27
N THR A 117 6.38 7.96 12.53
CA THR A 117 7.29 6.87 12.91
C THR A 117 8.74 7.11 12.47
N CYS A 118 8.93 8.03 11.53
CA CYS A 118 10.24 8.44 11.05
C CYS A 118 10.35 9.97 10.92
N PRO A 119 11.57 10.53 10.92
CA PRO A 119 11.76 11.98 10.80
C PRO A 119 11.15 12.61 9.56
N ALA A 120 11.08 11.86 8.46
CA ALA A 120 10.50 12.33 7.19
C ALA A 120 8.97 12.49 7.23
N MET A 121 8.29 11.85 8.20
CA MET A 121 6.85 12.02 8.42
C MET A 121 6.53 13.19 9.36
N LYS A 122 7.53 13.68 10.11
CA LYS A 122 7.31 14.75 11.09
C LYS A 122 6.91 16.05 10.38
N PRO A 123 5.74 16.62 10.66
CA PRO A 123 5.30 17.84 9.99
C PRO A 123 6.22 19.02 10.34
N CYS A 124 6.47 19.87 9.35
CA CYS A 124 7.28 21.07 9.50
C CYS A 124 6.48 22.17 10.23
N SER A 125 6.91 22.57 11.42
CA SER A 125 6.26 23.65 12.19
C SER A 125 6.23 24.98 11.43
N HIS A 126 7.30 25.32 10.71
CA HIS A 126 7.35 26.54 9.90
C HIS A 126 6.43 26.48 8.68
N PHE A 127 6.19 25.29 8.13
CA PHE A 127 5.27 25.13 7.01
C PHE A 127 3.83 25.31 7.48
N LEU A 128 3.47 24.70 8.62
CA LEU A 128 2.17 24.91 9.26
C LEU A 128 1.93 26.38 9.63
N ALA A 129 3.00 27.11 9.98
CA ALA A 129 2.96 28.55 10.24
C ALA A 129 3.10 29.42 8.98
N SER A 130 3.14 28.84 7.77
CA SER A 130 3.35 29.53 6.47
C SER A 130 4.66 30.35 6.34
N THR A 131 5.66 30.09 7.19
CA THR A 131 6.96 30.79 7.23
C THR A 131 8.13 30.00 6.62
N CYS A 132 7.88 28.78 6.15
CA CYS A 132 8.94 27.93 5.61
C CYS A 132 9.43 28.41 4.24
N ARG A 133 10.75 28.55 4.08
CA ARG A 133 11.40 28.95 2.81
C ARG A 133 11.96 27.80 1.98
N TYR A 134 11.89 26.57 2.51
CA TYR A 134 12.64 25.43 1.97
C TYR A 134 11.81 24.50 1.07
N ASN A 135 10.49 24.71 0.93
CA ASN A 135 9.58 23.91 0.10
C ASN A 135 9.91 22.39 0.17
N GLU A 136 10.20 21.74 -0.95
CA GLU A 136 10.48 20.30 -1.03
C GLU A 136 11.83 19.88 -0.43
N ASN A 137 12.76 20.82 -0.20
CA ASN A 137 14.07 20.55 0.40
C ASN A 137 14.06 20.73 1.93
N CYS A 138 12.88 20.89 2.54
CA CYS A 138 12.79 21.01 3.98
C CYS A 138 13.14 19.68 4.66
N ARG A 139 13.80 19.74 5.83
CA ARG A 139 14.13 18.55 6.62
C ARG A 139 12.89 17.84 7.17
N PHE A 140 11.79 18.58 7.32
CA PHE A 140 10.53 18.12 7.87
C PHE A 140 9.46 18.06 6.77
N SER A 141 8.45 17.21 6.96
CA SER A 141 7.39 16.98 6.00
C SER A 141 6.55 18.23 5.75
N HIS A 142 6.29 18.53 4.47
CA HIS A 142 5.30 19.51 4.01
C HIS A 142 4.01 18.82 3.53
N GLY A 143 3.79 17.57 3.96
CA GLY A 143 2.76 16.69 3.44
C GLY A 143 3.31 15.67 2.45
N TYR A 144 2.61 14.54 2.36
CA TYR A 144 2.94 13.42 1.48
C TYR A 144 1.85 13.27 0.42
N SER A 145 2.23 13.23 -0.86
CA SER A 145 1.28 13.12 -1.98
C SER A 145 0.93 11.66 -2.26
N VAL A 146 -0.32 11.30 -2.03
CA VAL A 146 -0.86 9.92 -2.16
C VAL A 146 -2.00 9.91 -3.16
N GLU A 147 -2.11 8.81 -3.91
CA GLU A 147 -3.26 8.56 -4.79
C GLU A 147 -4.50 8.25 -3.95
N LEU A 148 -5.65 8.87 -4.27
CA LEU A 148 -6.89 8.71 -3.51
C LEU A 148 -7.35 7.25 -3.43
N GLU A 149 -7.06 6.45 -4.47
CA GLU A 149 -7.36 5.01 -4.52
C GLU A 149 -6.61 4.16 -3.48
N ARG A 150 -5.51 4.67 -2.92
CA ARG A 150 -4.69 3.96 -1.92
C ARG A 150 -5.00 4.39 -0.49
N ILE A 151 -5.89 5.34 -0.32
CA ILE A 151 -6.30 5.84 0.98
C ILE A 151 -7.48 5.00 1.44
N GLU A 152 -7.45 4.60 2.71
CA GLU A 152 -8.56 3.93 3.37
C GLU A 152 -9.23 4.88 4.36
N ASP A 153 -10.50 4.62 4.65
CA ASP A 153 -11.26 5.38 5.64
C ASP A 153 -10.61 5.25 7.02
N TYR A 154 -10.71 6.31 7.83
CA TYR A 154 -10.15 6.29 9.17
C TYR A 154 -10.88 5.28 10.06
N GLN A 155 -10.11 4.35 10.61
CA GLN A 155 -10.58 3.42 11.63
C GLN A 155 -10.18 3.93 13.00
N GLU A 156 -11.18 4.18 13.85
CA GLU A 156 -10.94 4.53 15.24
C GLU A 156 -10.32 3.34 15.99
N PRO A 157 -9.16 3.54 16.63
CA PRO A 157 -8.53 2.47 17.38
C PRO A 157 -9.39 2.05 18.56
N ASP A 158 -9.64 0.75 18.70
CA ASP A 158 -10.38 0.21 19.83
C ASP A 158 -9.51 0.20 21.10
N PHE A 159 -9.72 1.16 21.98
CA PHE A 159 -9.00 1.26 23.26
C PHE A 159 -9.32 0.12 24.25
N MET A 160 -10.36 -0.68 23.98
CA MET A 160 -10.65 -1.90 24.75
C MET A 160 -9.67 -3.03 24.43
N SER A 161 -9.05 -3.01 23.25
CA SER A 161 -8.02 -3.99 22.84
C SER A 161 -6.68 -3.83 23.57
N ILE A 162 -6.51 -2.76 24.37
CA ILE A 162 -5.30 -2.54 25.17
C ILE A 162 -5.28 -3.54 26.33
N VAL A 163 -4.61 -4.66 26.09
CA VAL A 163 -4.36 -5.76 27.04
C VAL A 163 -2.87 -5.97 27.25
N GLU A 164 -2.48 -6.63 28.34
CA GLU A 164 -1.08 -6.99 28.57
C GLU A 164 -0.52 -7.81 27.40
N GLN A 165 0.75 -7.58 27.06
CA GLN A 165 1.44 -8.14 25.88
C GLN A 165 0.92 -7.66 24.51
N GLY A 166 -0.15 -6.85 24.46
CA GLY A 166 -0.66 -6.25 23.23
C GLY A 166 0.36 -5.32 22.55
N LEU A 167 0.25 -5.19 21.22
CA LEU A 167 1.06 -4.29 20.42
C LEU A 167 0.42 -2.89 20.38
N VAL A 168 1.23 -1.88 20.66
CA VAL A 168 0.78 -0.49 20.65
C VAL A 168 1.83 0.42 20.03
N LEU A 169 1.36 1.50 19.45
CA LEU A 169 2.17 2.65 19.11
C LEU A 169 2.27 3.57 20.33
N VAL A 170 3.49 3.95 20.71
CA VAL A 170 3.75 4.87 21.81
C VAL A 170 4.73 5.96 21.37
N LYS A 171 4.58 7.17 21.91
CA LYS A 171 5.52 8.27 21.67
C LYS A 171 6.84 7.98 22.41
N GLY A 172 7.92 7.81 21.66
CA GLY A 172 9.26 7.60 22.19
C GLY A 172 9.93 8.89 22.69
N SER A 173 11.17 8.74 23.18
CA SER A 173 11.99 9.86 23.68
C SER A 173 12.38 10.89 22.62
N SER A 174 12.33 10.52 21.35
CA SER A 174 12.69 11.35 20.20
C SER A 174 11.50 12.12 19.59
N GLU A 175 10.35 12.13 20.27
CA GLU A 175 9.04 12.58 19.76
C GLU A 175 8.52 11.79 18.55
N LEU A 176 9.20 10.72 18.16
CA LEU A 176 8.75 9.79 17.14
C LEU A 176 7.93 8.68 17.77
N TRP A 177 6.94 8.20 17.03
CA TRP A 177 6.11 7.08 17.44
C TRP A 177 6.81 5.76 17.12
N GLU A 178 6.82 4.86 18.09
CA GLU A 178 7.48 3.57 17.98
C GLU A 178 6.53 2.45 18.39
N ILE A 179 6.72 1.29 17.77
CA ILE A 179 5.98 0.08 18.10
C ILE A 179 6.57 -0.52 19.38
N GLY A 180 5.71 -0.83 20.33
CA GLY A 180 6.07 -1.47 21.59
C GLY A 180 5.03 -2.51 22.02
N ARG A 181 5.43 -3.35 22.98
CA ARG A 181 4.54 -4.31 23.66
C ARG A 181 4.19 -3.81 25.05
N ILE A 182 2.93 -3.92 25.42
CA ILE A 182 2.48 -3.56 26.78
C ILE A 182 3.08 -4.55 27.77
N SER A 183 3.88 -4.05 28.71
CA SER A 183 4.50 -4.85 29.75
C SER A 183 3.63 -4.93 31.01
N ALA A 184 2.97 -3.83 31.38
CA ALA A 184 2.12 -3.75 32.56
C ALA A 184 1.09 -2.63 32.41
N ILE A 185 -0.09 -2.81 33.00
CA ILE A 185 -1.16 -1.82 33.03
C ILE A 185 -1.49 -1.51 34.50
N ASP A 186 -1.35 -0.25 34.90
CA ASP A 186 -1.74 0.24 36.22
C ASP A 186 -2.77 1.38 36.07
N GLY A 187 -4.04 0.99 35.98
CA GLY A 187 -5.15 1.91 35.76
C GLY A 187 -5.02 2.67 34.43
N GLN A 188 -4.68 3.96 34.53
CA GLN A 188 -4.48 4.83 33.36
C GLN A 188 -3.04 4.89 32.86
N ASN A 189 -2.08 4.43 33.66
CA ASN A 189 -0.67 4.39 33.28
C ASN A 189 -0.33 3.03 32.71
N VAL A 190 0.27 3.01 31.53
CA VAL A 190 0.64 1.79 30.83
C VAL A 190 2.13 1.82 30.58
N ALA A 191 2.82 0.76 31.00
CA ALA A 191 4.23 0.56 30.71
C ALA A 191 4.36 -0.21 29.40
N VAL A 192 5.08 0.35 28.44
CA VAL A 192 5.28 -0.20 27.10
C VAL A 192 6.76 -0.42 26.87
N LYS A 193 7.13 -1.64 26.47
CA LYS A 193 8.48 -2.01 26.09
C LYS A 193 8.66 -1.87 24.58
N LEU A 194 9.51 -0.94 24.17
CA LEU A 194 9.78 -0.63 22.76
C LEU A 194 10.46 -1.82 22.07
N LEU A 195 10.01 -2.17 20.86
CA LEU A 195 10.57 -3.30 20.11
C LEU A 195 11.94 -2.97 19.49
N LYS A 196 12.16 -1.72 19.08
CA LYS A 196 13.41 -1.30 18.41
C LYS A 196 14.56 -1.11 19.41
N SER A 197 14.30 -0.40 20.50
CA SER A 197 15.33 -0.03 21.49
C SER A 197 15.37 -0.94 22.71
N GLY A 198 14.33 -1.74 22.95
CA GLY A 198 14.18 -2.57 24.15
C GLY A 198 13.94 -1.77 25.44
N SER A 199 13.83 -0.44 25.35
CA SER A 199 13.61 0.45 26.49
C SER A 199 12.14 0.45 26.91
N GLU A 200 11.89 0.63 28.21
CA GLU A 200 10.53 0.75 28.75
C GLU A 200 10.13 2.22 28.87
N VAL A 201 8.95 2.55 28.37
CA VAL A 201 8.35 3.88 28.39
C VAL A 201 7.01 3.79 29.11
N SER A 202 6.77 4.69 30.05
CA SER A 202 5.48 4.83 30.70
C SER A 202 4.66 5.91 29.99
N SER A 203 3.42 5.61 29.63
CA SER A 203 2.51 6.55 28.95
C SER A 203 1.07 6.34 29.42
N LYS A 204 0.21 7.34 29.23
CA LYS A 204 -1.20 7.22 29.57
C LYS A 204 -1.92 6.39 28.52
N ARG A 205 -2.98 5.69 28.91
CA ARG A 205 -3.81 4.88 28.00
C ARG A 205 -4.36 5.67 26.79
N LYS A 206 -4.62 6.97 26.96
CA LYS A 206 -5.10 7.87 25.89
C LYS A 206 -4.03 8.25 24.86
N ASP A 207 -2.76 8.16 25.25
CA ASP A 207 -1.62 8.52 24.41
C ASP A 207 -1.04 7.30 23.67
N LEU A 208 -1.73 6.15 23.77
CA LEU A 208 -1.38 4.91 23.08
C LEU A 208 -2.34 4.68 21.93
N VAL A 209 -1.78 4.25 20.79
CA VAL A 209 -2.60 3.79 19.66
C VAL A 209 -2.50 2.27 19.64
N PRO A 210 -3.57 1.53 19.98
CA PRO A 210 -3.57 0.09 19.82
C PRO A 210 -3.37 -0.26 18.35
N LEU A 211 -2.40 -1.13 18.10
CA LEU A 211 -2.28 -1.79 16.83
C LEU A 211 -3.09 -3.07 16.99
N GLY A 212 -4.14 -3.23 16.18
CA GLY A 212 -4.87 -4.50 16.12
C GLY A 212 -3.86 -5.63 16.01
N GLU A 213 -4.15 -6.78 16.60
CA GLU A 213 -3.28 -7.96 16.50
C GLU A 213 -2.98 -8.16 15.02
N ILE A 214 -1.77 -7.77 14.61
CA ILE A 214 -1.17 -8.33 13.43
C ILE A 214 -1.00 -9.76 13.88
N GLU A 215 -2.00 -10.58 13.58
CA GLU A 215 -1.81 -11.99 13.37
C GLU A 215 -0.73 -12.09 12.28
N GLU A 216 0.52 -11.88 12.68
CA GLU A 216 1.45 -12.95 12.51
C GLU A 216 0.73 -14.12 13.18
N GLU A 217 -0.09 -14.81 12.39
CA GLU A 217 -0.09 -16.25 12.41
C GLU A 217 1.41 -16.62 12.27
N GLU A 218 2.16 -16.52 13.36
CA GLU A 218 2.82 -17.69 13.87
C GLU A 218 1.73 -18.75 13.87
N LYS A 219 1.55 -19.36 12.70
CA LYS A 219 1.15 -20.74 12.58
C LYS A 219 2.15 -21.44 13.48
N LYS A 220 1.77 -21.56 14.75
CA LYS A 220 2.08 -22.74 15.54
C LYS A 220 1.49 -23.85 14.68
N ASP A 221 2.32 -24.29 13.73
CA ASP A 221 2.08 -25.38 12.84
C ASP A 221 1.85 -26.58 13.75
N GLU A 222 0.60 -26.79 14.14
CA GLU A 222 0.09 -28.05 14.69
C GLU A 222 0.47 -29.21 13.75
N SER A 223 0.79 -28.91 12.48
CA SER A 223 1.42 -29.79 11.51
C SER A 223 2.69 -30.49 12.02
N TRP A 224 3.47 -29.90 12.94
CA TRP A 224 4.65 -30.57 13.50
C TRP A 224 4.32 -31.56 14.62
N LYS A 225 3.18 -31.41 15.30
CA LYS A 225 2.70 -32.40 16.30
C LYS A 225 2.18 -33.66 15.60
N GLU A 226 1.54 -33.51 14.44
CA GLU A 226 1.07 -34.65 13.64
C GLU A 226 2.23 -35.46 13.04
N LEU A 227 3.28 -34.80 12.54
CA LEU A 227 4.45 -35.48 11.98
C LEU A 227 5.24 -36.31 13.00
N LYS A 228 5.10 -36.02 14.31
CA LYS A 228 5.73 -36.81 15.38
C LYS A 228 5.07 -38.19 15.58
N LYS A 229 3.86 -38.42 15.05
CA LYS A 229 3.09 -39.65 15.29
C LYS A 229 3.13 -40.66 14.14
N GLU A 230 3.52 -40.26 12.94
CA GLU A 230 3.59 -41.14 11.77
C GLU A 230 5.00 -41.75 11.63
N THR A 231 5.28 -42.82 12.39
CA THR A 231 6.47 -43.66 12.19
C THR A 231 6.21 -44.68 11.08
N LEU A 232 6.49 -44.31 9.83
CA LEU A 232 6.57 -45.26 8.72
C LEU A 232 8.03 -45.37 8.26
N GLY A 233 8.83 -46.12 9.03
CA GLY A 233 10.23 -46.40 8.72
C GLY A 233 10.93 -47.20 9.83
N ASN A 234 11.93 -47.99 9.46
CA ASN A 234 12.63 -48.93 10.35
C ASN A 234 13.78 -48.26 11.15
N VAL A 235 13.70 -46.94 11.41
CA VAL A 235 14.75 -46.18 12.10
C VAL A 235 14.24 -45.80 13.48
N SER A 236 14.87 -46.36 14.51
CA SER A 236 14.50 -46.10 15.89
C SER A 236 15.07 -44.77 16.41
N VAL A 237 14.36 -44.13 17.33
CA VAL A 237 14.83 -42.91 18.02
C VAL A 237 16.12 -43.25 18.77
N GLY A 238 17.23 -42.56 18.44
CA GLY A 238 18.55 -42.82 19.01
C GLY A 238 19.52 -43.54 18.05
N GLU A 239 19.05 -44.05 16.92
CA GLU A 239 19.88 -44.72 15.90
C GLU A 239 20.55 -43.74 14.91
N SER A 240 20.39 -42.43 15.15
CA SER A 240 20.99 -41.38 14.34
C SER A 240 22.52 -41.38 14.49
N GLY A 241 23.23 -41.73 13.42
CA GLY A 241 24.68 -41.55 13.33
C GLY A 241 25.52 -42.84 13.42
N ASN A 242 24.91 -44.02 13.39
CA ASN A 242 25.68 -45.27 13.38
C ASN A 242 26.36 -45.58 12.02
N TRP A 243 26.10 -44.78 10.98
CA TRP A 243 26.69 -45.00 9.65
C TRP A 243 28.20 -44.66 9.59
N ASN A 244 28.70 -43.78 10.48
CA ASN A 244 30.10 -43.33 10.52
C ASN A 244 30.75 -43.33 11.92
N GLY A 245 30.19 -44.03 12.91
CA GLY A 245 30.82 -44.14 14.23
C GLY A 245 31.07 -42.79 14.93
N GLY A 246 30.02 -41.98 15.13
CA GLY A 246 30.05 -40.86 16.08
C GLY A 246 31.21 -39.87 15.89
N GLY A 247 31.28 -39.21 14.72
CA GLY A 247 32.33 -38.24 14.40
C GLY A 247 32.46 -37.08 15.39
N ILE A 248 33.52 -36.28 15.22
CA ILE A 248 33.93 -35.15 16.10
C ILE A 248 32.75 -34.23 16.49
N GLY A 249 31.79 -34.01 15.59
CA GLY A 249 30.60 -33.21 15.85
C GLY A 249 29.70 -33.78 16.96
N MET A 250 29.49 -35.10 17.02
CA MET A 250 28.69 -35.74 18.07
C MET A 250 29.35 -35.60 19.44
N LYS A 251 30.68 -35.72 19.49
CA LYS A 251 31.47 -35.55 20.71
C LYS A 251 31.44 -34.11 21.22
N LEU A 252 31.45 -33.14 20.30
CA LEU A 252 31.29 -31.72 20.63
C LEU A 252 29.88 -31.43 21.15
N MET A 253 28.84 -31.97 20.49
CA MET A 253 27.46 -31.82 20.93
C MET A 253 27.26 -32.39 22.34
N ALA A 254 27.78 -33.58 22.61
CA ALA A 254 27.74 -34.18 23.95
C ALA A 254 28.45 -33.30 25.00
N LYS A 255 29.59 -32.69 24.66
CA LYS A 255 30.30 -31.75 25.54
C LYS A 255 29.52 -30.46 25.81
N MET A 256 28.65 -30.06 24.88
CA MET A 256 27.77 -28.90 25.00
C MET A 256 26.40 -29.24 25.61
N GLY A 257 26.21 -30.46 26.12
CA GLY A 257 25.02 -30.86 26.86
C GLY A 257 23.95 -31.61 26.06
N TYR A 258 24.21 -31.98 24.80
CA TYR A 258 23.32 -32.84 24.03
C TYR A 258 23.34 -34.28 24.57
N LYS A 259 22.16 -34.87 24.76
CA LYS A 259 21.98 -36.28 25.11
C LYS A 259 21.43 -37.03 23.92
N VAL A 260 22.00 -38.21 23.64
CA VAL A 260 21.53 -39.06 22.54
C VAL A 260 20.06 -39.42 22.76
N GLY A 261 19.23 -39.13 21.76
CA GLY A 261 17.78 -39.36 21.82
C GLY A 261 16.95 -38.15 22.30
N GLU A 262 17.58 -37.05 22.70
CA GLU A 262 16.90 -35.78 22.99
C GLU A 262 17.00 -34.80 21.81
N GLY A 263 16.09 -33.83 21.75
CA GLY A 263 16.15 -32.76 20.76
C GLY A 263 17.31 -31.80 21.03
N LEU A 264 17.84 -31.15 20.00
CA LEU A 264 18.78 -30.04 20.16
C LEU A 264 18.05 -28.78 20.69
N GLY A 265 18.68 -28.05 21.62
CA GLY A 265 18.17 -26.77 22.15
C GLY A 265 18.10 -26.72 23.68
N LYS A 266 17.86 -25.53 24.24
CA LYS A 266 17.90 -25.29 25.70
C LYS A 266 16.85 -26.10 26.49
N ARG A 267 15.77 -26.53 25.83
CA ARG A 267 14.68 -27.34 26.40
C ARG A 267 14.50 -28.71 25.71
N SER A 268 15.50 -29.13 24.93
CA SER A 268 15.41 -30.35 24.09
C SER A 268 14.28 -30.31 23.05
N ASP A 269 13.95 -29.10 22.53
CA ASP A 269 12.82 -28.85 21.61
C ASP A 269 13.09 -29.32 20.16
N GLY A 270 14.36 -29.63 19.82
CA GLY A 270 14.75 -30.02 18.48
C GLY A 270 14.11 -31.33 17.99
N ILE A 271 14.07 -31.50 16.67
CA ILE A 271 13.45 -32.66 16.04
C ILE A 271 14.35 -33.89 16.24
N VAL A 272 13.82 -34.89 16.95
CA VAL A 272 14.50 -36.16 17.23
C VAL A 272 14.23 -37.21 16.14
N HIS A 273 13.06 -37.14 15.50
CA HIS A 273 12.60 -38.12 14.52
C HIS A 273 13.03 -37.70 13.11
N ALA A 274 13.49 -38.65 12.28
CA ALA A 274 13.81 -38.35 10.90
C ALA A 274 12.56 -37.83 10.15
N ILE A 275 12.72 -36.74 9.40
CA ILE A 275 11.63 -36.19 8.58
C ILE A 275 11.42 -37.12 7.39
N GLN A 276 10.25 -37.75 7.32
CA GLN A 276 9.93 -38.68 6.24
C GLN A 276 9.66 -37.93 4.93
N ALA A 277 10.33 -38.36 3.85
CA ALA A 277 10.03 -37.86 2.51
C ALA A 277 8.68 -38.41 2.04
N ARG A 278 7.71 -37.52 1.76
CA ARG A 278 6.44 -37.91 1.13
C ARG A 278 6.64 -38.05 -0.37
N ILE A 279 6.53 -39.27 -0.88
CA ILE A 279 6.57 -39.55 -2.32
C ILE A 279 5.28 -39.01 -2.94
N CYS A 280 5.40 -37.98 -3.77
CA CYS A 280 4.27 -37.43 -4.50
C CYS A 280 3.94 -38.29 -5.73
N ALA A 281 2.69 -38.27 -6.18
CA ALA A 281 2.28 -38.97 -7.40
C ALA A 281 3.09 -38.49 -8.62
N LYS A 282 3.31 -39.38 -9.60
CA LYS A 282 4.04 -39.03 -10.84
C LYS A 282 3.36 -37.82 -11.51
N ASN A 283 4.17 -36.84 -11.91
CA ASN A 283 3.75 -35.57 -12.54
C ASN A 283 3.07 -34.54 -11.64
N ALA A 284 2.99 -34.75 -10.32
CA ALA A 284 2.54 -33.71 -9.40
C ALA A 284 3.65 -32.66 -9.19
N SER A 285 3.37 -31.40 -9.54
CA SER A 285 4.27 -30.29 -9.25
C SER A 285 4.18 -29.88 -7.76
N LEU A 286 5.22 -29.21 -7.27
CA LEU A 286 5.24 -28.67 -5.90
C LEU A 286 4.02 -27.76 -5.63
N ASP A 287 3.59 -27.02 -6.65
CA ASP A 287 2.44 -26.11 -6.60
C ASP A 287 1.11 -26.86 -6.46
N GLU A 288 0.96 -28.01 -7.10
CA GLU A 288 -0.26 -28.82 -6.98
C GLU A 288 -0.40 -29.45 -5.59
N VAL A 289 0.72 -29.84 -4.99
CA VAL A 289 0.74 -30.38 -3.62
C VAL A 289 0.41 -29.29 -2.60
N MET A 290 0.90 -28.06 -2.80
CA MET A 290 0.59 -26.93 -1.91
C MET A 290 -0.84 -26.42 -2.04
N THR A 291 -1.40 -26.40 -3.26
CA THR A 291 -2.80 -25.98 -3.48
C THR A 291 -3.81 -26.98 -2.92
N ARG A 292 -3.51 -28.28 -2.97
CA ARG A 292 -4.37 -29.33 -2.39
C ARG A 292 -4.44 -29.26 -0.86
N LYS A 293 -3.36 -28.81 -0.19
CA LYS A 293 -3.33 -28.58 1.28
C LYS A 293 -4.11 -27.34 1.73
N ARG A 294 -4.36 -26.37 0.85
CA ARG A 294 -5.05 -25.11 1.20
C ARG A 294 -6.57 -25.20 1.15
N ARG A 295 -7.15 -26.31 0.70
CA ARG A 295 -8.62 -26.50 0.73
C ARG A 295 -9.07 -27.02 2.09
N VAL A 296 -8.99 -26.13 3.09
CA VAL A 296 -9.76 -26.27 4.34
C VAL A 296 -11.12 -25.62 4.10
N VAL A 297 -12.15 -26.25 4.66
CA VAL A 297 -13.59 -26.05 4.41
C VAL A 297 -14.00 -24.59 4.50
N ASP A 298 -14.33 -23.98 3.35
CA ASP A 298 -15.06 -22.71 3.32
C ASP A 298 -16.49 -22.90 2.82
N ARG A 299 -17.38 -22.38 3.65
CA ARG A 299 -18.83 -22.36 3.57
C ARG A 299 -19.23 -21.47 2.38
N LYS A 300 -19.97 -22.07 1.44
CA LYS A 300 -20.98 -21.48 0.52
C LYS A 300 -20.91 -19.97 0.23
N ASP A 301 -20.58 -19.68 -1.04
CA ASP A 301 -21.06 -18.61 -1.93
C ASP A 301 -21.27 -17.18 -1.41
N LYS A 302 -20.46 -16.24 -1.92
CA LYS A 302 -20.95 -15.09 -2.74
C LYS A 302 -19.88 -14.69 -3.77
N SER A 303 -20.20 -14.92 -5.04
CA SER A 303 -19.40 -14.53 -6.19
C SER A 303 -19.44 -13.01 -6.40
N LYS A 304 -18.33 -12.32 -6.12
CA LYS A 304 -18.11 -10.95 -6.60
C LYS A 304 -17.82 -11.01 -8.10
N ARG A 305 -18.75 -10.49 -8.91
CA ARG A 305 -18.56 -10.28 -10.35
C ARG A 305 -17.47 -9.25 -10.55
N ILE A 306 -16.31 -9.68 -11.04
CA ILE A 306 -15.29 -8.77 -11.60
C ILE A 306 -15.82 -8.36 -12.98
N MET A 307 -16.15 -7.08 -13.17
CA MET A 307 -16.40 -6.53 -14.50
C MET A 307 -15.07 -6.48 -15.26
N ILE A 308 -14.89 -7.42 -16.18
CA ILE A 308 -13.80 -7.39 -17.15
C ILE A 308 -14.15 -6.29 -18.17
N LEU A 309 -13.35 -5.22 -18.18
CA LEU A 309 -13.35 -4.22 -19.24
C LEU A 309 -13.22 -4.92 -20.59
N LYS A 310 -14.18 -4.69 -21.51
CA LYS A 310 -14.08 -5.16 -22.89
C LYS A 310 -13.02 -4.33 -23.62
N THR A 311 -11.80 -4.83 -23.69
CA THR A 311 -10.85 -4.41 -24.74
C THR A 311 -11.21 -5.16 -26.01
N SER A 312 -11.49 -4.40 -27.07
CA SER A 312 -11.74 -4.93 -28.41
C SER A 312 -10.42 -5.44 -29.00
N ASP A 313 -10.04 -6.69 -28.72
CA ASP A 313 -9.08 -7.43 -29.54
C ASP A 313 -9.21 -8.93 -29.22
N GLU A 314 -9.96 -9.67 -30.04
CA GLU A 314 -10.10 -11.12 -29.92
C GLU A 314 -8.79 -11.91 -30.12
N SER A 315 -7.71 -11.23 -30.54
CA SER A 315 -6.40 -11.85 -30.76
C SER A 315 -5.58 -12.15 -29.49
N GLU A 316 -6.04 -11.76 -28.30
CA GLU A 316 -5.29 -11.98 -27.05
C GLU A 316 -5.58 -13.32 -26.35
N LYS A 317 -6.53 -14.11 -26.86
CA LYS A 317 -6.92 -15.40 -26.25
C LYS A 317 -6.16 -16.62 -26.78
N ASP A 318 -5.32 -16.45 -27.79
CA ASP A 318 -4.65 -17.59 -28.43
C ASP A 318 -3.22 -17.79 -27.91
N ILE A 319 -3.02 -18.86 -27.16
CA ILE A 319 -1.73 -19.28 -26.60
C ILE A 319 -0.69 -19.44 -27.72
N PHE A 320 -1.12 -19.81 -28.93
CA PHE A 320 -0.25 -19.92 -30.09
C PHE A 320 0.18 -18.55 -30.64
N ALA A 321 -0.66 -17.52 -30.55
CA ALA A 321 -0.26 -16.15 -30.90
C ALA A 321 0.79 -15.59 -29.94
N PHE A 322 0.67 -15.89 -28.65
CA PHE A 322 1.67 -15.53 -27.63
C PHE A 322 3.00 -16.24 -27.85
N ILE A 323 2.98 -17.55 -28.11
CA ILE A 323 4.17 -18.34 -28.41
C ILE A 323 4.83 -17.85 -29.71
N ASN A 324 4.03 -17.57 -30.75
CA ASN A 324 4.53 -17.02 -32.01
C ASN A 324 5.12 -15.60 -31.84
N ARG A 325 4.63 -14.80 -30.90
CA ARG A 325 5.20 -13.48 -30.56
C ARG A 325 6.52 -13.58 -29.79
N LYS A 326 6.67 -14.58 -28.92
CA LYS A 326 7.91 -14.85 -28.17
C LYS A 326 8.97 -15.55 -29.03
N LEU A 327 8.57 -16.37 -30.00
CA LEU A 327 9.45 -17.07 -30.94
C LEU A 327 9.84 -16.24 -32.15
N LYS A 328 9.06 -15.21 -32.51
CA LYS A 328 9.55 -14.11 -33.35
C LYS A 328 10.62 -13.36 -32.56
N THR A 329 11.85 -13.88 -32.60
CA THR A 329 13.05 -13.04 -32.47
C THR A 329 12.82 -11.79 -33.29
N LYS A 330 13.09 -10.61 -32.72
CA LYS A 330 12.88 -9.27 -33.31
C LYS A 330 13.35 -9.24 -34.77
N SER A 331 12.50 -9.65 -35.70
CA SER A 331 12.67 -9.37 -37.11
C SER A 331 12.33 -7.89 -37.28
N GLU A 332 13.07 -7.27 -38.18
CA GLU A 332 13.15 -5.82 -38.37
C GLU A 332 11.79 -5.15 -38.29
N ARG A 333 11.73 -4.06 -37.50
CA ARG A 333 10.56 -3.17 -37.42
C ARG A 333 10.07 -2.91 -38.84
N THR A 334 8.80 -3.20 -39.09
CA THR A 334 8.23 -3.06 -40.42
C THR A 334 8.16 -1.57 -40.79
N MET A 335 8.18 -1.25 -42.09
CA MET A 335 8.04 0.14 -42.58
C MET A 335 6.75 0.81 -42.09
N ALA A 336 5.74 0.04 -41.68
CA ALA A 336 4.50 0.52 -41.07
C ALA A 336 4.72 1.13 -39.67
N ASP A 337 5.53 0.49 -38.83
CA ASP A 337 5.83 0.99 -37.47
C ASP A 337 6.58 2.34 -37.50
N VAL A 338 7.42 2.52 -38.51
CA VAL A 338 8.17 3.77 -38.74
C VAL A 338 7.28 4.88 -39.28
N ARG A 339 6.22 4.55 -40.04
CA ARG A 339 5.23 5.52 -40.53
C ARG A 339 4.32 6.01 -39.41
N LYS A 340 3.83 5.09 -38.57
CA LYS A 340 3.00 5.42 -37.40
C LYS A 340 3.72 6.32 -36.40
N GLU A 341 4.98 6.00 -36.07
CA GLU A 341 5.80 6.87 -35.21
C GLU A 341 6.09 8.25 -35.86
N LYS A 342 6.15 8.37 -37.20
CA LYS A 342 6.31 9.67 -37.88
C LYS A 342 5.04 10.51 -37.83
N GLU A 343 3.87 9.89 -38.01
CA GLU A 343 2.57 10.55 -37.89
C GLU A 343 2.34 11.06 -36.47
N GLU A 344 2.66 10.24 -35.46
CA GLU A 344 2.64 10.66 -34.05
C GLU A 344 3.61 11.82 -33.80
N MET A 345 4.81 11.79 -34.39
CA MET A 345 5.82 12.85 -34.24
C MET A 345 5.45 14.16 -34.95
N ALA A 346 4.61 14.12 -35.99
CA ALA A 346 4.10 15.30 -36.68
C ALA A 346 3.11 16.10 -35.81
N GLY A 347 2.35 15.43 -34.94
CA GLY A 347 1.37 16.05 -34.04
C GLY A 347 1.94 16.81 -32.84
N TYR A 348 3.23 16.63 -32.50
CA TYR A 348 3.82 17.31 -31.34
C TYR A 348 4.13 18.78 -31.61
N THR A 349 3.97 19.61 -30.58
CA THR A 349 4.42 21.02 -30.59
C THR A 349 5.95 21.12 -30.52
N SER A 350 6.51 22.26 -30.96
CA SER A 350 7.98 22.48 -30.96
C SER A 350 8.61 22.38 -29.56
N LYS A 351 7.88 22.78 -28.51
CA LYS A 351 8.29 22.61 -27.10
C LYS A 351 8.32 21.14 -26.67
N ALA A 352 7.30 20.35 -27.05
CA ALA A 352 7.23 18.92 -26.73
C ALA A 352 8.29 18.08 -27.47
N LEU A 353 8.68 18.47 -28.68
CA LEU A 353 9.84 17.89 -29.37
C LEU A 353 11.16 18.21 -28.67
N GLY A 354 11.28 19.40 -28.09
CA GLY A 354 12.43 19.83 -27.29
C GLY A 354 12.61 19.01 -26.02
N SER A 355 11.54 18.81 -25.24
CA SER A 355 11.58 17.96 -24.04
C SER A 355 11.90 16.50 -24.39
N LYS A 356 11.23 15.94 -25.40
CA LYS A 356 11.47 14.56 -25.86
C LYS A 356 12.90 14.33 -26.35
N LYS A 357 13.54 15.35 -26.95
CA LYS A 357 14.96 15.29 -27.30
C LYS A 357 15.84 15.21 -26.06
N LEU A 358 15.57 16.03 -25.04
CA LEU A 358 16.32 16.06 -23.79
C LEU A 358 16.18 14.75 -23.01
N ASP A 359 14.98 14.18 -22.98
CA ASP A 359 14.72 12.88 -22.36
C ASP A 359 15.51 11.75 -23.02
N LEU A 360 15.52 11.71 -24.37
CA LEU A 360 16.29 10.73 -25.13
C LEU A 360 17.81 10.92 -24.96
N GLU A 361 18.29 12.17 -24.83
CA GLU A 361 19.69 12.48 -24.54
C GLU A 361 20.10 12.02 -23.12
N SER A 362 19.21 12.18 -22.14
CA SER A 362 19.39 11.68 -20.78
C SER A 362 19.42 10.14 -20.75
N GLU A 363 18.47 9.48 -21.42
CA GLU A 363 18.40 8.02 -21.55
C GLU A 363 19.68 7.46 -22.19
N LEU A 364 20.16 8.09 -23.27
CA LEU A 364 21.41 7.71 -23.92
C LEU A 364 22.62 7.80 -22.97
N LYS A 365 22.71 8.89 -22.19
CA LYS A 365 23.79 9.08 -21.21
C LYS A 365 23.77 7.99 -20.12
N GLN A 366 22.58 7.61 -19.66
CA GLN A 366 22.41 6.52 -18.69
C GLN A 366 22.83 5.17 -19.27
N LEU A 367 22.41 4.85 -20.51
CA LEU A 367 22.77 3.60 -21.19
C LEU A 367 24.29 3.49 -21.44
N LEU A 368 24.94 4.58 -21.86
CA LEU A 368 26.40 4.65 -22.00
C LEU A 368 27.12 4.47 -20.64
N GLY A 369 26.50 4.93 -19.55
CA GLY A 369 26.97 4.64 -18.19
C GLY A 369 26.89 3.15 -17.85
N LYS A 370 25.76 2.49 -18.17
CA LYS A 370 25.57 1.05 -17.96
C LYS A 370 26.53 0.21 -18.80
N GLN A 371 26.74 0.58 -20.07
CA GLN A 371 27.69 -0.07 -20.98
C GLN A 371 29.13 -0.04 -20.42
N ARG A 372 29.56 1.13 -19.90
CA ARG A 372 30.89 1.26 -19.26
C ARG A 372 31.02 0.39 -18.02
N LYS A 373 30.01 0.36 -17.15
CA LYS A 373 30.00 -0.49 -15.93
C LYS A 373 30.04 -1.98 -16.28
N LEU A 374 29.30 -2.42 -17.29
CA LEU A 374 29.32 -3.81 -17.76
C LEU A 374 30.68 -4.18 -18.36
N ASN A 375 31.27 -3.33 -19.19
CA ASN A 375 32.61 -3.54 -19.74
C ASN A 375 33.69 -3.64 -18.65
N ASP A 376 33.64 -2.76 -17.65
CA ASP A 376 34.56 -2.78 -16.52
C ASP A 376 34.37 -4.03 -15.65
N GLY A 377 33.12 -4.41 -15.39
CA GLY A 377 32.80 -5.64 -14.69
C GLY A 377 33.29 -6.91 -15.41
N ILE A 378 33.19 -6.96 -16.75
CA ILE A 378 33.77 -8.04 -17.57
C ILE A 378 35.30 -8.05 -17.44
N ARG A 379 35.94 -6.88 -17.42
CA ARG A 379 37.40 -6.78 -17.26
C ARG A 379 37.88 -7.27 -15.90
N ARG A 380 37.11 -7.07 -14.84
CA ARG A 380 37.43 -7.49 -13.47
C ARG A 380 37.17 -8.98 -13.24
N ASN A 381 36.11 -9.53 -13.84
CA ASN A 381 35.68 -10.91 -13.63
C ASN A 381 36.19 -11.90 -14.69
N LYS A 382 37.28 -11.60 -15.40
CA LYS A 382 37.83 -12.41 -16.50
C LYS A 382 38.04 -13.89 -16.19
N ASN A 383 38.28 -14.23 -14.92
CA ASN A 383 38.57 -15.59 -14.49
C ASN A 383 37.31 -16.45 -14.35
N ASP A 384 36.13 -15.85 -14.20
CA ASP A 384 34.86 -16.57 -14.10
C ASP A 384 34.08 -16.50 -15.43
N LYS A 385 34.13 -17.61 -16.17
CA LYS A 385 33.53 -17.72 -17.50
C LYS A 385 32.01 -17.55 -17.48
N ASN A 386 31.32 -17.96 -16.41
CA ASN A 386 29.86 -17.94 -16.38
C ASN A 386 29.33 -16.53 -16.12
N THR A 387 29.99 -15.76 -15.25
CA THR A 387 29.65 -14.35 -15.03
C THR A 387 30.02 -13.50 -16.25
N VAL A 388 31.18 -13.73 -16.88
CA VAL A 388 31.55 -13.05 -18.13
C VAL A 388 30.52 -13.30 -19.24
N LEU A 389 30.05 -14.55 -19.41
CA LEU A 389 29.01 -14.86 -20.40
C LEU A 389 27.72 -14.09 -20.13
N LYS A 390 27.20 -14.09 -18.90
CA LYS A 390 25.99 -13.34 -18.54
C LYS A 390 26.16 -11.83 -18.79
N MET A 391 27.28 -11.27 -18.34
CA MET A 391 27.57 -9.85 -18.52
C MET A 391 27.75 -9.48 -20.00
N SER A 392 28.29 -10.38 -20.83
CA SER A 392 28.42 -10.17 -22.28
C SER A 392 27.07 -10.18 -23.01
N ILE A 393 26.11 -11.01 -22.55
CA ILE A 393 24.74 -11.02 -23.06
C ILE A 393 24.04 -9.71 -22.71
N SER A 394 24.12 -9.27 -21.45
CA SER A 394 23.58 -7.99 -21.02
C SER A 394 24.24 -6.80 -21.72
N LEU A 395 25.55 -6.87 -22.04
CA LEU A 395 26.24 -5.84 -22.81
C LEU A 395 25.65 -5.71 -24.22
N ARG A 396 25.42 -6.84 -24.90
CA ARG A 396 24.78 -6.86 -26.22
C ARG A 396 23.36 -6.30 -26.20
N GLU A 397 22.60 -6.55 -25.14
CA GLU A 397 21.27 -5.95 -24.96
C GLU A 397 21.33 -4.42 -24.79
N VAL A 398 22.26 -3.93 -23.98
CA VAL A 398 22.48 -2.49 -23.78
C VAL A 398 22.95 -1.83 -25.08
N ASP A 399 23.83 -2.46 -25.86
CA ASP A 399 24.27 -1.96 -27.17
C ASP A 399 23.10 -1.84 -28.15
N ASN A 400 22.20 -2.83 -28.17
CA ASN A 400 20.98 -2.79 -28.97
C ASN A 400 20.03 -1.66 -28.54
N GLN A 401 19.92 -1.38 -27.23
CA GLN A 401 19.13 -0.26 -26.71
C GLN A 401 19.75 1.08 -27.11
N ILE A 402 21.08 1.24 -27.00
CA ILE A 402 21.81 2.43 -27.44
C ILE A 402 21.56 2.68 -28.94
N ALA A 403 21.65 1.64 -29.76
CA ALA A 403 21.38 1.75 -31.20
C ALA A 403 19.92 2.18 -31.49
N SER A 404 18.96 1.71 -30.69
CA SER A 404 17.55 2.11 -30.80
C SER A 404 17.33 3.58 -30.43
N VAL A 405 17.87 4.02 -29.29
CA VAL A 405 17.76 5.41 -28.81
C VAL A 405 18.43 6.38 -29.78
N ASN A 406 19.62 6.04 -30.31
CA ASN A 406 20.31 6.84 -31.32
C ASN A 406 19.48 7.02 -32.61
N ARG A 407 18.76 5.97 -33.06
CA ARG A 407 17.85 6.08 -34.21
C ARG A 407 16.68 7.02 -33.90
N LYS A 408 16.07 6.93 -32.71
CA LYS A 408 14.99 7.84 -32.29
C LYS A 408 15.46 9.29 -32.23
N LEU A 409 16.64 9.51 -31.67
CA LEU A 409 17.26 10.84 -31.54
C LEU A 409 17.59 11.45 -32.91
N GLY A 410 18.08 10.63 -33.87
CA GLY A 410 18.27 11.04 -35.26
C GLY A 410 16.97 11.47 -35.94
N ARG A 411 15.86 10.75 -35.70
CA ARG A 411 14.55 11.12 -36.26
C ARG A 411 14.01 12.43 -35.67
N VAL A 412 14.13 12.62 -34.36
CA VAL A 412 13.75 13.87 -33.67
C VAL A 412 14.57 15.04 -34.21
N LYS A 413 15.88 14.86 -34.40
CA LYS A 413 16.74 15.88 -35.01
C LYS A 413 16.33 16.22 -36.44
N ASN A 414 16.02 15.22 -37.27
CA ASN A 414 15.56 15.45 -38.64
C ASN A 414 14.21 16.17 -38.69
N GLU A 415 13.29 15.85 -37.78
CA GLU A 415 11.99 16.51 -37.68
C GLU A 415 12.12 17.98 -37.22
N VAL A 416 12.97 18.25 -36.22
CA VAL A 416 13.28 19.62 -35.78
C VAL A 416 13.94 20.42 -36.90
N ASN A 417 14.88 19.81 -37.64
CA ASN A 417 15.53 20.46 -38.78
C ASN A 417 14.55 20.75 -39.92
N SER A 418 13.65 19.83 -40.24
CA SER A 418 12.58 20.00 -41.25
C SER A 418 11.63 21.16 -40.91
N ARG A 419 11.28 21.32 -39.62
CA ARG A 419 10.45 22.44 -39.16
C ARG A 419 11.20 23.77 -39.18
N ASN A 420 12.50 23.76 -38.88
CA ASN A 420 13.35 24.95 -38.93
C ASN A 420 13.67 25.39 -40.36
N SER A 421 13.76 24.48 -41.33
CA SER A 421 13.93 24.83 -42.75
C SER A 421 12.66 25.44 -43.34
N LYS A 422 11.48 24.87 -43.06
CA LYS A 422 10.19 25.45 -43.50
C LYS A 422 9.96 26.88 -43.01
N LYS A 423 10.37 27.18 -41.77
CA LYS A 423 10.32 28.55 -41.22
C LYS A 423 11.30 29.53 -41.88
N LYS A 424 12.34 29.05 -42.57
CA LYS A 424 13.31 29.90 -43.28
C LYS A 424 12.90 30.21 -44.72
N ASP A 425 12.04 29.39 -45.32
CA ASP A 425 11.53 29.59 -46.68
C ASP A 425 10.26 30.48 -46.71
N GLU A 426 9.71 30.84 -45.55
CA GLU A 426 8.54 31.74 -45.38
C GLU A 426 8.95 33.21 -45.08
N PHE A 427 10.25 33.51 -45.03
CA PHE A 427 10.83 34.86 -44.95
C PHE A 427 11.77 35.07 -46.14
#